data_AF-A0A2V7JYP0-F1
#
_entry.id   AF-A0A2V7JYP0-F1
#
_cell.length_a   1.000
_cell.length_b   1.000
_cell.length_c   1.000
_cell.angle_alpha   90.00
_cell.angle_beta   90.00
_cell.angle_gamma   90.00
#
_symmetry.space_group_name_H-M   'P 1'
#
loop_
_entity.id
_entity.type
_entity.pdbx_description
1 polymer ?
#
loop_
_entity_poly.entity_id
_entity_poly.type
_entity_poly.pdbx_seq_one_letter_code
_entity_poly.pdbx_strand_id
1 'polypeptide(L)'
;GRMLFYSWGARESRGEHFLSWTGANRGVLVLEGADDADGSWHMERRDPFADYRLVFNGAPKAIVAAGVSADTDQLRGRATAEVSELTWEAP
;
A
#
# COMPACT_ATOMS: atom_id res chain seq x y z
N GLY A 1 13.72 8.88 -4.47
CA GLY A 1 12.37 9.06 -5.07
C GLY A 1 11.31 9.04 -3.98
N ARG A 2 10.05 9.25 -4.36
CA ARG A 2 8.91 8.97 -3.47
C ARG A 2 8.39 7.56 -3.72
N MET A 3 7.83 6.95 -2.69
CA MET A 3 7.26 5.60 -2.73
C MET A 3 5.87 5.65 -2.12
N LEU A 4 4.92 4.95 -2.75
CA LEU A 4 3.57 4.78 -2.24
C LEU A 4 3.40 3.32 -1.84
N PHE A 5 3.01 3.08 -0.59
CA PHE A 5 2.67 1.78 -0.07
C PHE A 5 1.16 1.62 -0.08
N TYR A 6 0.71 0.48 -0.59
CA TYR A 6 -0.66 0.00 -0.42
C TYR A 6 -0.63 -1.03 0.70
N SER A 7 -1.31 -0.74 1.80
CA SER A 7 -1.24 -1.57 3.01
C SER A 7 -2.51 -2.37 3.21
N TRP A 8 -2.35 -3.67 3.42
CA TRP A 8 -3.37 -4.55 4.00
C TRP A 8 -2.93 -4.90 5.42
N GLY A 9 -3.87 -4.95 6.35
CA GLY A 9 -3.56 -5.26 7.75
C GLY A 9 -2.97 -4.07 8.53
N ALA A 10 -3.27 -2.83 8.12
CA ALA A 10 -2.89 -1.65 8.90
C ALA A 10 -3.75 -1.55 10.18
N ARG A 11 -3.25 -0.86 11.21
CA ARG A 11 -4.08 -0.51 12.37
C ARG A 11 -5.13 0.55 12.00
N GLU A 12 -4.76 1.41 11.08
CA GLU A 12 -5.59 2.46 10.50
C GLU A 12 -6.69 1.86 9.62
N SER A 13 -7.77 2.63 9.41
CA SER A 13 -8.96 2.16 8.71
C SER A 13 -8.78 2.20 7.19
N ARG A 14 -9.53 1.36 6.46
CA ARG A 14 -9.61 1.41 5.00
C ARG A 14 -9.87 2.84 4.49
N GLY A 15 -9.05 3.27 3.52
CA GLY A 15 -9.12 4.58 2.88
C GLY A 15 -8.30 5.67 3.58
N GLU A 16 -7.80 5.43 4.79
CA GLU A 16 -6.86 6.35 5.43
C GLU A 16 -5.54 6.43 4.64
N HIS A 17 -4.92 7.60 4.67
CA HIS A 17 -3.61 7.82 4.08
C HIS A 17 -2.77 8.79 4.90
N PHE A 18 -1.46 8.56 4.89
CA PHE A 18 -0.52 9.34 5.67
C PHE A 18 0.91 9.21 5.13
N LEU A 19 1.78 10.10 5.60
CA LEU A 19 3.22 9.96 5.38
C LEU A 19 3.81 9.05 6.47
N SER A 20 4.67 8.12 6.07
CA SER A 20 5.35 7.22 7.00
C SER A 20 6.23 8.01 7.97
N TRP A 21 6.21 7.60 9.23
CA TRP A 21 7.12 8.11 10.27
C TRP A 21 8.60 7.87 9.92
N THR A 22 8.90 6.89 9.06
CA THR A 22 10.27 6.60 8.57
C THR A 22 10.76 7.58 7.51
N GLY A 23 9.91 8.48 7.01
CA GLY A 23 10.31 9.56 6.11
C GLY A 23 9.18 10.08 5.23
N ALA A 24 9.12 11.40 5.03
CA ALA A 24 8.10 12.10 4.24
C ALA A 24 8.10 11.76 2.73
N ASN A 25 9.07 10.99 2.25
CA ASN A 25 9.10 10.47 0.89
C ASN A 25 8.35 9.13 0.74
N ARG A 26 7.79 8.60 1.83
CA ARG A 26 7.04 7.34 1.86
C ARG A 26 5.61 7.64 2.27
N GLY A 27 4.68 7.40 1.37
CA GLY A 27 3.25 7.54 1.60
C GLY A 27 2.63 6.18 1.81
N VAL A 28 1.61 6.09 2.65
CA VAL A 28 0.83 4.88 2.88
C VAL A 28 -0.63 5.19 2.54
N LEU A 29 -1.25 4.30 1.78
CA LEU A 29 -2.70 4.24 1.57
C LEU A 29 -3.17 2.90 2.13
N VAL A 30 -4.10 2.94 3.08
CA VAL A 30 -4.67 1.73 3.69
C VAL A 30 -5.77 1.19 2.80
N LEU A 31 -5.56 -0.03 2.31
CA LEU A 31 -6.56 -0.75 1.54
C LEU A 31 -7.47 -1.56 2.45
N GLU A 32 -6.92 -2.16 3.50
CA GLU A 32 -7.70 -2.96 4.46
C GLU A 32 -7.08 -2.84 5.86
N GLY A 33 -7.93 -2.69 6.88
CA GLY A 33 -7.50 -2.73 8.28
C GLY A 33 -7.16 -4.16 8.73
N ALA A 34 -6.40 -4.30 9.81
CA ALA A 34 -6.11 -5.61 10.40
C ALA A 34 -7.36 -6.29 10.97
N ASP A 35 -8.29 -5.50 11.53
CA ASP A 35 -9.53 -6.02 12.10
C ASP A 35 -10.52 -6.49 11.02
N ASP A 36 -10.32 -6.08 9.77
CA ASP A 36 -11.14 -6.50 8.64
C ASP A 36 -10.59 -7.75 7.94
N ALA A 37 -9.41 -8.24 8.34
CA ALA A 37 -8.78 -9.42 7.73
C ALA A 37 -9.48 -10.72 8.19
N ASP A 38 -10.27 -11.32 7.29
CA ASP A 38 -11.03 -12.55 7.54
C ASP A 38 -10.43 -13.81 6.86
N GLY A 39 -9.30 -13.64 6.17
CA GLY A 39 -8.62 -14.70 5.42
C GLY A 39 -9.19 -14.95 4.01
N SER A 40 -10.17 -14.15 3.57
CA SER A 40 -10.64 -14.17 2.20
C SER A 40 -9.69 -13.45 1.24
N TRP A 41 -9.86 -13.71 -0.07
CA TRP A 41 -9.13 -13.01 -1.11
C TRP A 41 -9.75 -11.64 -1.37
N HIS A 42 -8.92 -10.60 -1.38
CA HIS A 42 -9.33 -9.24 -1.74
C HIS A 42 -8.72 -8.87 -3.09
N MET A 43 -9.56 -8.39 -4.00
CA MET A 43 -9.12 -7.87 -5.30
C MET A 43 -9.11 -6.34 -5.27
N GLU A 44 -7.99 -5.74 -5.66
CA GLU A 44 -7.84 -4.28 -5.67
C GLU A 44 -7.39 -3.79 -7.06
N ARG A 45 -8.00 -2.70 -7.53
CA ARG A 45 -7.59 -1.97 -8.73
C ARG A 45 -7.33 -0.51 -8.36
N ARG A 46 -6.15 0.00 -8.67
CA ARG A 46 -5.72 1.36 -8.30
C ARG A 46 -5.30 2.20 -9.50
N ASP A 47 -5.48 3.51 -9.37
CA ASP A 47 -4.76 4.51 -10.16
C ASP A 47 -3.63 5.10 -9.28
N PRO A 48 -2.38 4.62 -9.43
CA PRO A 48 -1.27 5.10 -8.61
C PRO A 48 -0.91 6.56 -8.86
N PHE A 49 -1.29 7.14 -10.00
CA PHE A 49 -1.06 8.56 -10.27
C PHE A 49 -2.06 9.44 -9.52
N ALA A 50 -3.33 9.02 -9.44
CA ALA A 50 -4.33 9.68 -8.60
C ALA A 50 -3.98 9.55 -7.12
N ASP A 51 -3.61 8.35 -6.66
CA ASP A 51 -3.24 8.10 -5.27
C ASP A 51 -1.98 8.89 -4.87
N TYR A 52 -1.01 9.03 -5.77
CA TYR A 52 0.15 9.89 -5.51
C TYR A 52 -0.27 11.35 -5.26
N ARG A 53 -1.19 11.89 -6.04
CA ARG A 53 -1.67 13.28 -5.86
C ARG A 53 -2.39 13.41 -4.52
N LEU A 54 -3.20 12.42 -4.16
CA LEU A 54 -3.90 12.37 -2.88
C LEU A 54 -2.90 12.42 -1.71
N VAL A 55 -1.89 11.55 -1.71
CA VAL A 55 -0.99 11.40 -0.56
C VAL A 55 0.08 12.49 -0.48
N PHE A 56 0.60 12.95 -1.62
CA PHE A 56 1.75 13.85 -1.64
C PHE A 56 1.44 15.28 -2.09
N ASN A 57 0.18 15.57 -2.44
CA ASN A 57 -0.27 16.87 -2.95
C ASN A 57 0.67 17.45 -4.03
N GLY A 58 0.98 16.66 -5.06
CA GLY A 58 1.92 17.08 -6.10
C GLY A 58 1.82 16.26 -7.37
N ALA A 59 2.50 16.73 -8.42
CA ALA A 59 2.54 16.04 -9.71
C ALA A 59 3.28 14.69 -9.58
N PRO A 60 2.67 13.58 -10.03
CA PRO A 60 3.32 12.28 -10.01
C PRO A 60 4.46 12.21 -11.04
N LYS A 61 5.43 11.35 -10.74
CA LYS A 61 6.55 11.04 -11.63
C LYS A 61 6.37 9.64 -12.21
N ALA A 62 7.17 9.30 -13.23
CA ALA A 62 7.20 7.95 -13.79
C ALA A 62 7.47 6.91 -12.69
N ILE A 63 6.70 5.81 -12.75
CA ILE A 63 6.90 4.65 -11.88
C ILE A 63 8.03 3.82 -12.50
N VAL A 64 9.08 3.61 -11.71
CA VAL A 64 10.29 2.90 -12.16
C VAL A 64 10.42 1.50 -11.56
N ALA A 65 9.60 1.18 -10.56
CA ALA A 65 9.55 -0.12 -9.91
C ALA A 65 8.19 -0.32 -9.22
N ALA A 66 7.75 -1.57 -9.17
CA ALA A 66 6.66 -2.05 -8.34
C ALA A 66 7.16 -3.28 -7.56
N GLY A 67 6.64 -3.49 -6.36
CA GLY A 67 7.06 -4.59 -5.51
C GLY A 67 6.00 -4.95 -4.49
N VAL A 68 6.12 -6.16 -3.96
CA VAL A 68 5.27 -6.71 -2.90
C VAL A 68 6.17 -7.08 -1.74
N SER A 69 5.75 -6.74 -0.52
CA SER A 69 6.45 -7.08 0.70
C SER A 69 5.46 -7.47 1.78
N ALA A 70 5.79 -8.49 2.55
CA ALA A 70 5.13 -8.78 3.82
C ALA A 70 6.03 -8.26 4.94
N ASP A 71 5.46 -7.48 5.86
CA ASP A 71 6.17 -6.94 7.01
C ASP A 71 5.60 -7.51 8.31
N THR A 72 6.49 -7.98 9.17
CA THR A 72 6.19 -8.52 10.50
C THR A 72 7.27 -8.16 11.52
N ASP A 73 8.25 -7.34 11.14
CA ASP A 73 9.49 -7.17 11.90
C ASP A 73 9.26 -6.58 13.30
N GLN A 74 8.21 -5.77 13.46
CA GLN A 74 7.80 -5.15 14.72
C GLN A 74 6.76 -5.96 15.51
N LEU A 75 6.20 -7.03 14.93
CA LEU A 75 5.12 -7.81 15.56
C LEU A 75 5.64 -9.01 16.36
N ARG A 76 6.95 -9.33 16.28
CA ARG A 76 7.56 -10.52 16.91
C ARG A 76 6.78 -11.82 16.63
N GLY A 77 6.15 -11.89 15.47
CA GLY A 77 5.27 -12.98 15.05
C GLY A 77 5.61 -13.46 13.65
N ARG A 78 4.81 -14.40 13.15
CA ARG A 78 4.87 -14.86 11.77
C ARG A 78 3.56 -14.53 11.09
N ALA A 79 3.63 -13.97 9.89
CA ALA A 79 2.50 -13.85 8.98
C ALA A 79 2.73 -14.72 7.76
N THR A 80 1.64 -15.10 7.11
CA THR A 80 1.64 -15.67 5.76
C THR A 80 0.63 -14.85 4.96
N ALA A 81 1.08 -14.34 3.82
CA ALA A 81 0.26 -13.59 2.90
C ALA A 81 0.50 -14.16 1.51
N GLU A 82 -0.57 -14.29 0.74
CA GLU A 82 -0.53 -14.74 -0.64
C GLU A 82 -0.91 -13.59 -1.54
N VAL A 83 -0.17 -13.42 -2.63
CA VAL A 83 -0.48 -12.47 -3.68
C VAL A 83 -0.54 -13.22 -4.98
N SER A 84 -1.63 -13.03 -5.70
CA SER A 84 -1.86 -13.60 -7.03
C SER A 84 -2.28 -12.48 -7.98
N GLU A 85 -2.08 -12.72 -9.27
CA GLU A 85 -2.62 -11.87 -10.36
C GLU A 85 -2.20 -10.39 -10.30
N LEU A 86 -0.91 -10.12 -10.04
CA LEU A 86 -0.38 -8.77 -10.16
C LEU A 86 -0.23 -8.37 -11.63
N THR A 87 -1.12 -7.50 -12.11
CA THR A 87 -1.12 -6.97 -13.48
C THR A 87 -0.80 -5.48 -13.48
N TRP A 88 -0.10 -5.03 -14.53
CA TRP A 88 0.11 -3.62 -14.81
C TRP A 88 -0.52 -3.26 -16.15
N GLU A 89 -1.52 -2.39 -16.11
CA GLU A 89 -2.16 -1.84 -17.30
C GLU A 89 -1.59 -0.45 -17.54
N ALA A 90 -0.68 -0.34 -18.51
CA ALA A 90 -0.26 0.96 -19.01
C ALA A 90 -1.43 1.60 -19.79
N PRO A 91 -1.50 2.94 -19.83
CA PRO A 91 -2.46 3.65 -20.68
C PRO A 91 -2.36 3.26 -22.16
#